data_AF-A0A9X0UCE0-F1
#
_entry.id   AF-A0A9X0UCE0-F1
#
_cell.length_a   1.000
_cell.length_b   1.000
_cell.length_c   1.000
_cell.angle_alpha   90.00
_cell.angle_beta   90.00
_cell.angle_gamma   90.00
#
_symmetry.space_group_name_H-M   'P 1'
#
loop_
_entity.id
_entity.type
_entity.pdbx_description
1 polymer ?
#
loop_
_entity_poly.entity_id
_entity_poly.type
_entity_poly.pdbx_seq_one_letter_code
_entity_poly.pdbx_strand_id
1 'polypeptide(L)' 'MLRGVSADGQHRCGVGEGFGQYRPGDDAALMPLIDLAKGACGFHAADPVQMQAAARQAHVAEAALG' A
#
# COMPACT_ATOMS: atom_id res chain seq x y z
N MET A 1 11.82 -13.86 -3.81
CA MET A 1 11.53 -13.14 -2.54
C MET A 1 10.02 -13.08 -2.36
N LEU A 2 9.41 -14.10 -1.74
CA LEU A 2 8.01 -14.02 -1.29
C LEU A 2 8.07 -13.68 0.21
N ARG A 3 7.83 -12.43 0.58
CA ARG A 3 7.90 -11.97 1.97
C ARG A 3 6.54 -12.20 2.66
N GLY A 4 6.53 -13.09 3.64
CA GLY A 4 5.76 -12.98 4.88
C GLY A 4 4.25 -13.19 4.82
N VAL A 5 3.80 -14.45 4.82
CA VAL A 5 2.49 -14.82 5.35
C VAL A 5 2.55 -14.64 6.87
N SER A 6 1.69 -13.79 7.42
CA SER A 6 1.58 -13.61 8.88
C SER A 6 1.03 -14.88 9.54
N ALA A 7 1.19 -15.04 10.86
CA ALA A 7 0.77 -16.25 11.59
C ALA A 7 -0.74 -16.57 11.43
N ASP A 8 -1.52 -15.55 11.10
CA ASP A 8 -2.96 -15.56 10.80
C ASP A 8 -3.30 -15.72 9.31
N GLY A 9 -2.30 -15.98 8.44
CA GLY A 9 -2.51 -16.23 7.01
C GLY A 9 -2.65 -14.98 6.14
N GLN A 10 -2.57 -13.79 6.72
CA GLN A 10 -2.78 -12.52 6.00
C GLN A 10 -1.55 -12.08 5.20
N HIS A 11 -1.79 -11.63 3.97
CA HIS A 11 -0.85 -10.95 3.10
C HIS A 11 -0.89 -9.43 3.34
N ARG A 12 0.27 -8.86 3.66
CA ARG A 12 0.40 -7.43 3.94
C ARG A 12 1.54 -6.83 3.16
N CYS A 13 1.33 -5.66 2.57
CA CYS A 13 2.38 -4.96 1.85
C CYS A 13 2.37 -3.46 2.11
N GLY A 14 3.52 -2.81 1.92
CA GLY A 14 3.62 -1.35 1.96
C GLY A 14 3.08 -0.77 0.65
N VAL A 15 2.33 0.32 0.75
CA VAL A 15 1.74 1.05 -0.39
C VAL A 15 1.85 2.55 -0.16
N GLY A 16 1.75 3.34 -1.22
CA GLY A 16 1.85 4.80 -1.13
C GLY A 16 3.26 5.28 -0.77
N GLU A 17 4.29 4.46 -1.01
CA GLU A 17 5.69 4.75 -0.65
C GLU A 17 6.37 5.75 -1.62
N GLY A 18 5.62 6.35 -2.54
CA GLY A 18 6.09 7.39 -3.47
C GLY A 18 6.25 8.77 -2.83
N PHE A 19 6.87 9.70 -3.54
CA PHE A 19 6.96 11.10 -3.14
C PHE A 19 7.17 12.01 -4.36
N GLY A 20 6.32 13.02 -4.51
CA GLY A 20 6.25 13.86 -5.70
C GLY A 20 6.04 13.03 -6.96
N GLN A 21 6.96 13.16 -7.91
CA GLN A 21 6.96 12.40 -9.16
C GLN A 21 7.51 10.97 -9.02
N TYR A 22 8.15 10.63 -7.90
CA TYR A 22 8.72 9.31 -7.68
C TYR A 22 7.62 8.31 -7.28
N ARG A 23 7.54 7.19 -8.03
CA ARG A 23 6.52 6.14 -7.86
C ARG A 23 7.21 4.77 -7.78
N PRO A 24 7.54 4.27 -6.57
CA PRO A 24 8.13 2.96 -6.40
C PRO A 24 7.06 1.87 -6.52
N GLY A 25 7.31 0.88 -7.38
CA GLY A 25 6.42 -0.29 -7.53
C GLY A 25 5.10 0.00 -8.25
N ASP A 26 4.19 -0.98 -8.18
CA ASP A 26 2.85 -0.91 -8.77
C ASP A 26 1.80 -1.27 -7.72
N ASP A 27 1.44 -0.28 -6.90
CA ASP A 27 0.42 -0.43 -5.85
C ASP A 27 -0.94 -0.86 -6.42
N ALA A 28 -1.26 -0.49 -7.66
CA ALA A 28 -2.55 -0.83 -8.28
C ALA A 28 -2.64 -2.33 -8.59
N ALA A 29 -1.58 -2.90 -9.16
CA ALA A 29 -1.51 -4.33 -9.43
C ALA A 29 -1.39 -5.17 -8.15
N LEU A 30 -0.80 -4.61 -7.10
CA LEU A 30 -0.58 -5.27 -5.82
C LEU A 30 -1.83 -5.30 -4.92
N MET A 31 -2.62 -4.23 -4.93
CA MET A 31 -3.78 -4.06 -4.02
C MET A 31 -4.77 -5.25 -3.98
N PRO A 32 -5.16 -5.88 -5.10
CA PRO A 32 -6.09 -7.02 -5.06
C PRO A 32 -5.48 -8.32 -4.53
N LEU A 33 -4.18 -8.34 -4.23
CA LEU A 33 -3.46 -9.53 -3.76
C LEU A 33 -3.17 -9.49 -2.25
N ILE A 34 -3.55 -8.42 -1.56
CA ILE A 34 -3.21 -8.19 -0.15
C ILE A 34 -4.46 -7.94 0.69
N ASP A 35 -4.44 -8.41 1.94
CA ASP A 35 -5.52 -8.20 2.90
C ASP A 35 -5.39 -6.83 3.61
N LEU A 36 -4.15 -6.41 3.89
CA LEU A 36 -3.83 -5.13 4.53
C LEU A 36 -2.77 -4.35 3.75
N ALA A 37 -3.17 -3.17 3.33
CA ALA A 37 -2.33 -2.14 2.75
C ALA A 37 -1.75 -1.27 3.88
N LYS A 38 -0.43 -1.27 4.04
CA LYS A 38 0.27 -0.42 5.01
C LYS A 38 0.69 0.88 4.32
N GLY A 39 -0.06 1.94 4.56
CA GLY A 39 0.17 3.24 3.92
C GLY A 39 1.31 4.02 4.58
N ALA A 40 2.18 4.63 3.77
CA ALA A 40 3.11 5.63 4.28
C ALA A 40 2.38 6.94 4.67
N CYS A 41 2.90 7.64 5.68
CA CYS A 41 2.21 8.77 6.34
C CYS A 41 2.93 10.12 6.25
N GLY A 42 3.95 10.27 5.40
CA GLY A 42 4.56 11.58 5.11
C GLY A 42 5.93 11.85 5.75
N PHE A 43 6.49 10.93 6.55
CA PHE A 43 7.81 11.13 7.17
C PHE A 43 8.94 10.50 6.34
N HIS A 44 8.91 9.18 6.15
CA HIS A 44 9.92 8.48 5.34
C HIS A 44 9.53 8.36 3.86
N ALA A 45 8.23 8.48 3.56
CA ALA A 45 7.63 8.40 2.24
C ALA A 45 6.21 8.99 2.28
N ALA A 46 5.55 9.03 1.12
CA ALA A 46 4.25 9.67 0.88
C ALA A 46 4.28 11.20 0.93
N ASP A 47 3.53 11.80 0.01
CA ASP A 47 3.00 13.16 0.13
C ASP A 47 1.46 13.06 0.18
N PRO A 48 0.71 14.16 0.41
CA PRO A 48 -0.74 14.09 0.49
C PRO A 48 -1.42 13.46 -0.74
N VAL A 49 -0.84 13.61 -1.93
CA VAL A 49 -1.35 13.01 -3.17
C VAL A 49 -1.13 11.49 -3.16
N GLN A 50 0.04 11.03 -2.73
CA GLN A 50 0.34 9.59 -2.63
C GLN A 50 -0.53 8.91 -1.56
N MET A 51 -0.71 9.54 -0.40
CA MET A 51 -1.59 9.03 0.66
C MET A 51 -3.04 8.88 0.16
N GLN A 52 -3.55 9.90 -0.53
CA GLN A 52 -4.90 9.86 -1.09
C GLN A 52 -5.05 8.78 -2.16
N ALA A 53 -4.04 8.60 -3.02
CA ALA A 53 -4.05 7.56 -4.03
C ALA A 53 -4.11 6.16 -3.41
N ALA A 54 -3.24 5.89 -2.42
CA ALA A 54 -3.22 4.62 -1.70
C ALA A 54 -4.57 4.33 -1.00
N ALA A 55 -5.14 5.32 -0.31
CA ALA A 55 -6.44 5.16 0.33
C ALA A 55 -7.57 4.86 -0.67
N ARG A 56 -7.56 5.52 -1.83
CA ARG A 56 -8.53 5.26 -2.90
C ARG A 56 -8.38 3.84 -3.46
N GLN A 57 -7.15 3.41 -3.69
CA GLN A 57 -6.87 2.08 -4.22
C GLN A 57 -7.28 0.98 -3.23
N ALA A 58 -6.96 1.14 -1.95
CA ALA A 58 -7.38 0.22 -0.89
C ALA A 58 -8.91 0.10 -0.83
N HIS A 59 -9.63 1.23 -0.90
CA HIS A 59 -11.10 1.23 -0.93
C HIS A 59 -11.67 0.47 -2.14
N VAL A 60 -11.13 0.69 -3.34
CA VAL A 60 -11.60 0.01 -4.57
C VAL A 60 -11.28 -1.49 -4.55
N ALA A 61 -10.15 -1.87 -3.97
CA ALA A 61 -9.72 -3.27 -3.88
C ALA A 61 -10.28 -4.02 -2.66
N GLU A 62 -11.07 -3.34 -1.81
CA GLU A 62 -11.57 -3.86 -0.53
C GLU A 62 -10.47 -4.35 0.43
N ALA A 63 -9.24 -3.85 0.26
CA ALA A 63 -8.14 -4.10 1.19
C ALA A 63 -8.27 -3.18 2.40
N ALA A 64 -8.00 -3.70 3.60
CA ALA A 64 -7.91 -2.85 4.79
C ALA A 64 -6.73 -1.87 4.62
N LEU A 65 -6.90 -0.63 5.10
CA LEU A 65 -5.83 0.37 5.12
C LEU A 65 -5.38 0.57 6.58
N GLY A 66 -4.06 0.50 6.81
CA GLY A 66 -3.45 0.72 8.12
C GLY A 66 -2.08 1.37 8.05
#